data_AF-A0A178L9Z2-F1
#
_entry.id   AF-A0A178L9Z2-F1
#
_cell.length_a   1.000
_cell.length_b   1.000
_cell.length_c   1.000
_cell.angle_alpha   90.00
_cell.angle_beta   90.00
_cell.angle_gamma   90.00
#
_symmetry.space_group_name_H-M   'P 1'
#
loop_
_entity.id
_entity.type
_entity.pdbx_description
1 polymer ?
#
loop_
_entity_poly.entity_id
_entity_poly.type
_entity_poly.pdbx_seq_one_letter_code
_entity_poly.pdbx_strand_id
1 'polypeptide(L)'
;MDSLRERLEALDPPVKSFLDWRADGWLVCLVDPSVPAMVSRVIEWSIMKDIGQTNMIILHAVNELRRKGSHLPLEADTALLASRM
;
A
#
# COMPACT_ATOMS: atom_id res chain seq x y z
N MET A 1 -9.31 4.76 6.46
CA MET A 1 -8.88 4.47 5.07
C MET A 1 -8.28 5.70 4.42
N ASP A 2 -8.82 6.90 4.68
CA ASP A 2 -8.20 8.18 4.27
C ASP A 2 -6.73 8.29 4.71
N SER A 3 -6.40 7.81 5.92
CA SER A 3 -5.03 7.80 6.44
C SER A 3 -4.03 6.98 5.62
N LEU A 4 -4.45 5.92 4.92
CA LEU A 4 -3.53 5.16 4.05
C LEU A 4 -3.28 5.95 2.77
N ARG A 5 -4.34 6.47 2.14
CA ARG A 5 -4.22 7.25 0.91
C ARG A 5 -3.33 8.46 1.12
N GLU A 6 -3.59 9.23 2.17
CA GLU A 6 -2.78 10.40 2.56
C GLU A 6 -1.31 10.03 2.75
N ARG A 7 -1.01 8.93 3.45
CA ARG A 7 0.37 8.46 3.64
C ARG A 7 1.04 8.07 2.34
N LEU A 8 0.33 7.39 1.43
CA LEU A 8 0.85 7.01 0.12
C LEU A 8 1.12 8.21 -0.78
N GLU A 9 0.24 9.22 -0.75
CA GLU A 9 0.39 10.48 -1.49
C GLU A 9 1.50 11.36 -0.94
N ALA A 10 1.86 11.21 0.35
CA ALA A 10 2.97 11.92 0.99
C ALA A 10 4.35 11.28 0.76
N LEU A 11 4.43 10.12 0.11
CA LEU A 11 5.71 9.49 -0.23
C LEU A 11 6.46 10.28 -1.31
N ASP A 12 7.77 10.05 -1.39
CA ASP A 12 8.62 10.56 -2.48
C ASP A 12 9.30 9.40 -3.23
N PRO A 13 8.93 9.10 -4.49
CA PRO A 13 7.80 9.69 -5.22
C PRO A 13 6.43 9.29 -4.63
N PRO A 14 5.37 10.08 -4.89
CA PRO A 14 4.04 9.82 -4.39
C PRO A 14 3.43 8.59 -5.04
N VAL A 15 2.65 7.81 -4.29
CA VAL A 15 1.94 6.63 -4.79
C VAL A 15 0.44 6.91 -4.85
N LYS A 16 -0.14 6.84 -6.05
CA LYS A 16 -1.60 6.92 -6.19
C LYS A 16 -2.22 5.58 -5.82
N SER A 17 -3.40 5.62 -5.18
CA SER A 17 -4.09 4.40 -4.74
C SER A 17 -5.57 4.37 -5.12
N PHE A 18 -6.03 3.20 -5.54
CA PHE A 18 -7.44 2.86 -5.70
C PHE A 18 -7.76 1.70 -4.76
N LEU A 19 -8.77 1.91 -3.93
CA LEU A 19 -9.10 1.06 -2.79
C LEU A 19 -10.55 0.64 -2.95
N ASP A 20 -10.81 -0.66 -3.00
CA ASP A 20 -12.14 -1.19 -3.30
C ASP A 20 -12.48 -2.39 -2.43
N TRP A 21 -13.68 -2.38 -1.85
CA TRP A 21 -14.17 -3.45 -0.98
C TRP A 21 -14.73 -4.59 -1.83
N ARG A 22 -14.30 -5.81 -1.53
CA ARG A 22 -14.73 -7.04 -2.19
C ARG A 22 -15.42 -7.95 -1.18
N ALA A 23 -16.07 -9.01 -1.66
CA ALA A 23 -16.81 -9.93 -0.80
C ALA A 23 -15.91 -10.59 0.27
N ASP A 24 -14.65 -10.85 -0.09
CA ASP A 24 -13.66 -11.62 0.67
C ASP A 24 -12.50 -10.77 1.20
N GLY A 25 -12.45 -9.48 0.89
CA GLY A 25 -11.42 -8.61 1.42
C GLY A 25 -11.38 -7.24 0.76
N TRP A 26 -10.18 -6.69 0.70
CA TRP A 26 -9.92 -5.36 0.22
C TRP A 26 -8.92 -5.37 -0.93
N LEU A 27 -9.33 -4.88 -2.10
CA LEU A 27 -8.46 -4.70 -3.24
C LEU A 27 -7.71 -3.37 -3.10
N VAL A 28 -6.39 -3.46 -3.01
CA VAL A 28 -5.47 -2.32 -3.00
C VAL A 28 -4.74 -2.29 -4.33
N CYS A 29 -4.98 -1.25 -5.11
CA CYS A 29 -4.27 -0.97 -6.36
C CYS A 29 -3.38 0.25 -6.16
N LEU A 30 -2.09 0.10 -6.44
CA LEU A 30 -1.06 1.13 -6.30
C LEU A 30 -0.49 1.47 -7.68
N VAL A 31 -0.35 2.76 -7.96
CA VAL A 31 0.12 3.28 -9.25
C VAL A 31 1.21 4.30 -8.99
N ASP A 32 2.31 4.16 -9.71
CA ASP A 32 3.33 5.18 -9.79
C ASP A 32 2.88 6.23 -10.82
N PRO A 33 2.75 7.52 -10.45
CA PRO A 33 2.30 8.55 -11.37
C PRO A 33 3.38 9.00 -12.36
N SER A 34 4.65 8.70 -12.08
CA SER A 34 5.81 9.15 -12.85
C SER A 34 6.28 8.11 -13.87
N VAL A 35 5.93 6.84 -13.68
CA VAL A 35 6.24 5.73 -14.61
C VAL A 35 5.03 4.85 -14.87
N PRO A 36 4.94 4.13 -16.00
CA PRO A 36 3.82 3.23 -16.29
C PRO A 36 3.92 1.91 -15.49
N ALA A 37 3.85 2.01 -14.17
CA ALA A 37 3.93 0.88 -13.24
C ALA A 37 2.71 0.81 -12.32
N MET A 38 2.25 -0.42 -12.10
CA MET A 38 1.12 -0.72 -11.21
C MET A 38 1.37 -2.03 -10.44
N VAL A 39 0.84 -2.08 -9.23
CA VAL A 39 0.80 -3.27 -8.37
C VAL A 39 -0.59 -3.38 -7.74
N SER A 40 -1.15 -4.58 -7.69
CA SER A 40 -2.39 -4.84 -6.96
C SER A 40 -2.22 -5.96 -5.94
N ARG A 41 -2.98 -5.88 -4.85
CA ARG A 41 -3.12 -6.93 -3.82
C ARG A 41 -4.54 -7.01 -3.33
N VAL A 42 -5.00 -8.24 -3.09
CA VAL A 42 -6.20 -8.48 -2.29
C VAL A 42 -5.73 -8.81 -0.88
N ILE A 43 -6.26 -8.10 0.10
CA ILE A 43 -6.02 -8.36 1.52
C ILE A 43 -7.30 -8.96 2.09
N GLU A 44 -7.24 -10.23 2.47
CA GLU A 44 -8.39 -10.94 3.01
C GLU A 44 -8.87 -10.34 4.35
N TRP A 45 -10.17 -10.42 4.63
CA TRP A 45 -10.75 -9.94 5.89
C TRP A 45 -10.11 -10.55 7.14
N SER A 46 -9.71 -11.81 7.05
CA SER A 46 -9.01 -12.54 8.12
C SER A 46 -7.70 -11.85 8.49
N ILE A 47 -6.95 -11.39 7.49
CA ILE A 47 -5.65 -10.72 7.62
C ILE A 47 -5.83 -9.27 8.07
N MET A 48 -6.88 -8.58 7.60
CA MET A 48 -7.15 -7.18 7.95
C MET A 48 -7.37 -6.93 9.45
N LYS A 49 -7.67 -7.99 10.22
CA LYS A 49 -7.77 -7.93 11.68
C LYS A 49 -6.41 -7.74 12.37
N ASP A 50 -5.32 -8.07 11.68
CA ASP A 50 -3.95 -7.84 12.11
C ASP A 50 -3.35 -6.66 11.32
N ILE A 51 -3.24 -5.51 11.99
CA ILE A 51 -2.71 -4.30 11.37
C ILE A 51 -1.25 -4.45 10.96
N GLY A 52 -0.47 -5.27 11.67
CA GLY A 52 0.93 -5.54 11.36
C GLY A 52 1.06 -6.33 10.07
N GLN A 53 0.30 -7.43 9.94
CA GLN A 53 0.26 -8.21 8.70
C GLN A 53 -0.26 -7.38 7.52
N THR A 54 -1.32 -6.61 7.74
CA THR A 54 -1.87 -5.71 6.71
C THR A 54 -0.82 -4.69 6.26
N ASN A 55 -0.11 -4.07 7.20
CA ASN A 55 0.96 -3.12 6.91
C ASN A 55 2.09 -3.77 6.09
N MET A 56 2.50 -4.98 6.47
CA MET A 56 3.54 -5.73 5.75
C MET A 56 3.16 -6.03 4.30
N ILE A 57 1.90 -6.43 4.05
CA ILE A 57 1.41 -6.68 2.69
C ILE A 57 1.45 -5.40 1.85
N ILE A 58 0.97 -4.29 2.40
CA ILE A 58 0.95 -3.00 1.71
C ILE A 58 2.38 -2.50 1.47
N LEU A 59 3.26 -2.57 2.47
CA LEU A 59 4.66 -2.16 2.34
C LEU A 59 5.38 -2.97 1.27
N HIS A 60 5.17 -4.28 1.23
CA HIS A 60 5.73 -5.12 0.18
C HIS A 60 5.21 -4.73 -1.21
N ALA A 61 3.91 -4.41 -1.34
CA ALA A 61 3.33 -3.95 -2.60
C ALA A 61 3.91 -2.59 -3.05
N VAL A 62 4.09 -1.66 -2.12
CA VAL A 62 4.76 -0.37 -2.39
C VAL A 62 6.22 -0.60 -2.83
N ASN A 63 6.97 -1.46 -2.14
CA ASN A 63 8.36 -1.74 -2.50
C ASN A 63 8.50 -2.53 -3.81
N GLU A 64 7.50 -3.33 -4.20
CA GLU A 64 7.43 -3.88 -5.55
C GLU A 64 7.23 -2.76 -6.59
N LEU A 65 6.29 -1.84 -6.34
CA LEU A 65 6.03 -0.71 -7.24
C LEU A 65 7.27 0.18 -7.40
N ARG A 66 7.91 0.55 -6.29
CA ARG A 66 9.13 1.38 -6.28
C ARG A 66 10.26 0.73 -7.07
N ARG A 67 10.46 -0.59 -6.92
CA ARG A 67 11.45 -1.32 -7.73
C ARG A 67 11.13 -1.27 -9.23
N LYS A 68 9.86 -1.38 -9.63
CA LYS A 68 9.45 -1.22 -11.04
C LYS A 68 9.77 0.18 -11.58
N GLY A 69 9.65 1.21 -10.75
CA GLY A 69 10.03 2.59 -11.08
C GLY A 69 11.50 2.95 -10.87
N SER A 70 12.37 1.99 -10.51
CA SER A 70 13.77 2.25 -10.15
C SER A 70 13.95 3.22 -8.96
N HIS A 71 12.98 3.24 -8.06
CA HIS A 71 13.05 3.98 -6.79
C HIS A 71 13.59 3.10 -5.66
N LEU A 72 14.27 3.71 -4.69
CA LEU A 72 14.73 3.01 -3.49
C LEU A 72 13.54 2.44 -2.72
N PRO A 73 13.59 1.19 -2.22
CA PRO A 73 12.56 0.66 -1.35
C PRO A 73 12.47 1.46 -0.05
N LEU A 74 11.29 1.49 0.55
CA LEU A 74 11.08 1.99 1.91
C LEU A 74 11.65 1.01 2.93
N GLU A 75 12.02 1.54 4.10
CA GLU A 75 12.57 0.77 5.22
C GLU A 75 11.58 -0.28 5.73
N ALA A 76 12.12 -1.39 6.25
CA ALA A 76 11.33 -2.56 6.66
C ALA A 76 10.34 -2.29 7.81
N ASP A 77 10.60 -1.25 8.61
CA ASP A 77 9.77 -0.81 9.73
C ASP A 77 8.83 0.35 9.36
N THR A 78 8.74 0.71 8.07
CA THR A 78 7.84 1.78 7.61
C THR A 78 6.37 1.42 7.89
N ALA A 79 5.73 2.24 8.72
CA ALA A 79 4.31 2.13 9.03
C ALA A 79 3.46 2.96 8.04
N LEU A 80 2.78 2.28 7.13
CA LEU A 80 1.80 2.87 6.20
C LEU A 80 0.38 2.84 6.77
N LEU A 81 0.12 2.01 7.77
CA LEU A 81 -1.10 2.00 8.55
C LEU A 81 -0.82 2.43 9.99
N ALA A 82 -1.75 3.18 10.58
CA ALA A 82 -1.73 3.51 12.00
C ALA A 82 -3.01 2.96 12.66
N SER A 83 -2.87 2.39 13.85
CA SER A 83 -4.04 2.15 14.70
C SER A 83 -4.60 3.52 15.09
N ARG A 84 -5.90 3.75 14.86
CA ARG A 84 -6.56 4.86 15.56
C ARG A 84 -6.49 4.52 17.05
N MET A 85 -5.83 5.38 17.83
CA MET A 85 -5.98 5.38 19.29
C MET A 85 -7.38 5.87 19.64
#